data_AF-A0A2V9BJP8-F1
#
_entry.id   AF-A0A2V9BJP8-F1
#
_cell.length_a   1.000
_cell.length_b   1.000
_cell.length_c   1.000
_cell.angle_alpha   90.00
_cell.angle_beta   90.00
_cell.angle_gamma   90.00
#
_symmetry.space_group_name_H-M   'P 1'
#
loop_
_entity.id
_entity.type
_entity.pdbx_description
1 polymer ?
#
loop_
_entity_poly.entity_id
_entity_poly.type
_entity_poly.pdbx_seq_one_letter_code
_entity_poly.pdbx_strand_id
1 'polypeptide(L)'
;GLDLAHRLAEIYQTNWPKERIRVDVTSYASSTGAYTTLEPLRVTVSSVDARNQGAEALEVLFHEASHGIADSVQDAIFRECRQREKPIPRDLWHALLFYTTGEVVRPVALSTADSAGASSGAGYSGYVPYAVREGLYKRGWENYLRVLTQYWQPYLDGRVTFEDSIAHMVSAL
;
A
#
# COMPACT_ATOMS: atom_id res chain seq x y z
N GLY A 1 11.58 -8.46 -4.75
CA GLY A 1 10.24 -8.91 -5.16
C GLY A 1 9.64 -9.84 -4.12
N LEU A 2 10.23 -11.04 -3.95
CA LEU A 2 9.77 -12.01 -2.95
C LEU A 2 9.79 -11.44 -1.51
N ASP A 3 10.83 -10.69 -1.15
CA ASP A 3 10.93 -10.08 0.18
C ASP A 3 9.82 -9.05 0.44
N LEU A 4 9.43 -8.27 -0.58
CA LEU A 4 8.32 -7.32 -0.49
C LEU A 4 6.99 -8.06 -0.28
N ALA A 5 6.77 -9.13 -1.04
CA ALA A 5 5.57 -9.97 -0.91
C ALA A 5 5.45 -10.58 0.50
N HIS A 6 6.53 -11.16 1.01
CA HIS A 6 6.55 -11.72 2.37
C HIS A 6 6.34 -10.64 3.42
N ARG A 7 7.03 -9.50 3.31
CA ARG A 7 6.90 -8.41 4.28
C ARG A 7 5.47 -7.85 4.31
N LEU A 8 4.82 -7.67 3.15
CA LEU A 8 3.43 -7.22 3.10
C LEU A 8 2.48 -8.25 3.72
N ALA A 9 2.66 -9.54 3.42
CA ALA A 9 1.85 -10.59 4.02
C ALA A 9 1.99 -10.64 5.55
N GLU A 10 3.21 -10.50 6.07
CA GLU A 10 3.49 -10.40 7.51
C GLU A 10 2.80 -9.18 8.14
N ILE A 11 2.93 -7.99 7.54
CA ILE A 11 2.28 -6.76 8.00
C ILE A 11 0.76 -6.91 8.03
N TYR A 12 0.19 -7.56 7.02
CA TYR A 12 -1.25 -7.79 6.94
C TYR A 12 -1.74 -8.99 7.73
N GLN A 13 -0.87 -9.66 8.51
CA GLN A 13 -1.23 -10.83 9.32
C GLN A 13 -1.91 -11.93 8.47
N THR A 14 -1.31 -12.23 7.32
CA THR A 14 -1.79 -13.26 6.39
C THR A 14 -0.65 -13.97 5.67
N ASN A 15 -0.99 -14.87 4.75
CA ASN A 15 -0.04 -15.48 3.82
C ASN A 15 -0.16 -14.85 2.44
N TRP A 16 0.98 -14.68 1.77
CA TRP A 16 0.98 -14.38 0.34
C TRP A 16 0.38 -15.57 -0.44
N PRO A 17 -0.43 -15.35 -1.48
CA PRO A 17 -0.99 -16.43 -2.29
C PRO A 17 0.07 -17.41 -2.79
N LYS A 18 -0.20 -18.71 -2.66
CA LYS A 18 0.70 -19.77 -3.16
C LYS A 18 0.80 -19.75 -4.68
N GLU A 19 -0.32 -19.44 -5.33
CA GLU A 19 -0.37 -19.25 -6.78
C GLU A 19 0.16 -17.86 -7.15
N ARG A 20 0.77 -17.77 -8.32
CA ARG A 20 1.24 -16.49 -8.83
C ARG A 20 0.05 -15.59 -9.13
N ILE A 21 0.07 -14.38 -8.59
CA ILE A 21 -0.90 -13.35 -8.97
C ILE A 21 -0.66 -13.00 -10.45
N ARG A 22 -1.70 -13.15 -11.27
CA ARG A 22 -1.65 -12.76 -12.68
C ARG A 22 -1.65 -11.23 -12.78
N VAL A 23 -0.68 -10.70 -13.51
CA VAL A 23 -0.62 -9.28 -13.90
C VAL A 23 -0.84 -9.19 -15.40
N ASP A 24 -1.81 -8.41 -15.83
CA ASP A 24 -1.91 -7.98 -17.22
C ASP A 24 -1.45 -6.54 -17.39
N VAL A 25 -0.65 -6.35 -18.43
CA VAL A 25 -0.17 -5.05 -18.85
C VAL A 25 -0.94 -4.68 -20.12
N THR A 26 -1.73 -3.61 -20.06
CA THR A 26 -2.62 -3.19 -21.15
C THR A 26 -2.37 -1.74 -21.54
N SER A 27 -2.85 -1.30 -22.70
CA SER A 27 -2.83 0.15 -23.02
C SER A 27 -3.76 0.93 -22.10
N TYR A 28 -4.92 0.39 -21.76
CA TYR A 28 -5.89 1.00 -20.85
C TYR A 28 -6.34 -0.01 -19.79
N ALA A 29 -6.35 0.43 -18.53
CA ALA A 29 -6.86 -0.34 -17.40
C ALA A 29 -8.12 0.34 -16.83
N SER A 30 -7.97 1.57 -16.34
CA SER A 30 -9.03 2.38 -15.76
C SER A 30 -8.62 3.86 -15.77
N SER A 31 -9.50 4.76 -15.32
CA SER A 31 -9.15 6.18 -15.09
C SER A 31 -8.05 6.37 -14.02
N THR A 32 -7.87 5.40 -13.13
CA THR A 32 -6.82 5.38 -12.10
C THR A 32 -5.52 4.73 -12.59
N GLY A 33 -5.51 4.17 -13.80
CA GLY A 33 -4.31 3.57 -14.41
C GLY A 33 -4.06 2.12 -14.00
N ALA A 34 -4.69 1.61 -12.94
CA ALA A 34 -4.62 0.22 -12.52
C ALA A 34 -5.87 -0.19 -11.73
N TYR A 35 -6.12 -1.51 -11.61
CA TYR A 35 -7.12 -2.08 -10.73
C TYR A 35 -6.86 -3.58 -10.46
N THR A 36 -7.50 -4.10 -9.41
CA THR A 36 -7.53 -5.52 -9.04
C THR A 36 -8.94 -6.11 -9.08
N THR A 37 -9.06 -7.36 -9.56
CA THR A 37 -10.21 -8.23 -9.25
C THR A 37 -9.82 -9.22 -8.17
N LEU A 38 -10.74 -9.62 -7.28
CA LEU A 38 -10.44 -10.52 -6.16
C LEU A 38 -10.74 -12.00 -6.45
N GLU A 39 -11.65 -12.28 -7.40
CA GLU A 39 -12.09 -13.65 -7.73
C GLU A 39 -12.16 -13.84 -9.26
N PRO A 40 -11.06 -14.26 -9.91
CA PRO A 40 -9.74 -14.54 -9.35
C PRO A 40 -8.93 -13.27 -9.02
N LEU A 41 -7.97 -13.41 -8.11
CA LEU A 41 -7.01 -12.35 -7.78
C LEU A 41 -6.14 -12.02 -9.00
N ARG A 42 -6.38 -10.86 -9.62
CA ARG A 42 -5.71 -10.44 -10.86
C ARG A 42 -5.52 -8.93 -10.87
N VAL A 43 -4.31 -8.51 -11.23
CA VAL A 43 -3.92 -7.10 -11.36
C VAL A 43 -3.92 -6.72 -12.83
N THR A 44 -4.51 -5.58 -13.17
CA THR A 44 -4.42 -4.97 -14.50
C THR A 44 -3.78 -3.60 -14.37
N VAL A 45 -2.72 -3.33 -15.14
CA VAL A 45 -1.98 -2.06 -15.10
C VAL A 45 -1.81 -1.48 -16.51
N SER A 46 -2.05 -0.18 -16.66
CA SER A 46 -1.82 0.52 -17.92
C SER A 46 -0.32 0.75 -18.14
N SER A 47 0.20 0.37 -19.31
CA SER A 47 1.59 0.57 -19.73
C SER A 47 1.90 1.98 -20.21
N VAL A 48 0.88 2.74 -20.63
CA VAL A 48 1.04 4.10 -21.17
C VAL A 48 0.74 5.19 -20.14
N ASP A 49 0.22 4.81 -18.97
CA ASP A 49 0.03 5.75 -17.87
C ASP A 49 1.39 6.10 -17.26
N ALA A 50 1.73 7.39 -17.26
CA ALA A 50 2.97 7.91 -16.70
C ALA A 50 3.10 7.63 -15.20
N ARG A 51 1.97 7.41 -14.50
CA ARG A 51 1.94 7.09 -13.07
C ARG A 51 2.46 5.67 -12.79
N ASN A 52 2.42 4.78 -13.80
CA ASN A 52 2.81 3.37 -13.71
C ASN A 52 4.18 3.11 -14.37
N GLN A 53 5.17 3.97 -14.15
CA GLN A 53 6.52 3.83 -14.69
C GLN A 53 7.54 3.68 -13.55
N GLY A 54 8.73 3.17 -13.85
CA GLY A 54 9.83 3.14 -12.90
C GLY A 54 9.51 2.46 -11.56
N ALA A 55 9.90 3.11 -10.46
CA ALA A 55 9.64 2.61 -9.10
C ALA A 55 8.16 2.64 -8.74
N GLU A 56 7.40 3.56 -9.31
CA GLU A 56 5.99 3.74 -9.04
C GLU A 56 5.16 2.62 -9.65
N ALA A 57 5.59 2.07 -10.79
CA ALA A 57 5.02 0.82 -11.32
C ALA A 57 5.15 -0.32 -10.30
N LEU A 58 6.28 -0.41 -9.59
CA LEU A 58 6.49 -1.44 -8.57
C LEU A 58 5.55 -1.23 -7.37
N GLU A 59 5.43 0.00 -6.87
CA GLU A 59 4.49 0.33 -5.79
C GLU A 59 3.04 0.03 -6.20
N VAL A 60 2.62 0.43 -7.40
CA VAL A 60 1.28 0.16 -7.93
C VAL A 60 1.01 -1.34 -7.99
N LEU A 61 1.92 -2.16 -8.51
CA LEU A 61 1.73 -3.61 -8.58
C LEU A 61 1.52 -4.24 -7.19
N PHE A 62 2.30 -3.82 -6.19
CA PHE A 62 2.14 -4.32 -4.83
C PHE A 62 0.93 -3.75 -4.10
N HIS A 63 0.53 -2.51 -4.39
CA HIS A 63 -0.71 -1.91 -3.89
C HIS A 63 -1.92 -2.68 -4.40
N GLU A 64 -1.96 -2.92 -5.71
CA GLU A 64 -3.03 -3.68 -6.36
C GLU A 64 -3.08 -5.13 -5.85
N ALA A 65 -1.94 -5.80 -5.69
CA ALA A 65 -1.89 -7.13 -5.08
C ALA A 65 -2.33 -7.13 -3.61
N SER A 66 -2.05 -6.05 -2.87
CA SER A 66 -2.40 -5.93 -1.45
C SER A 66 -3.91 -5.94 -1.19
N HIS A 67 -4.72 -5.52 -2.17
CA HIS A 67 -6.17 -5.64 -2.09
C HIS A 67 -6.64 -7.08 -1.83
N GLY A 68 -5.92 -8.10 -2.32
CA GLY A 68 -6.28 -9.51 -2.13
C GLY A 68 -5.72 -10.19 -0.88
N ILE A 69 -4.98 -9.47 -0.04
CA ILE A 69 -4.31 -10.04 1.15
C ILE A 69 -4.52 -9.20 2.42
N ALA A 70 -5.11 -8.02 2.34
CA ALA A 70 -5.25 -7.11 3.48
C ALA A 70 -6.59 -7.24 4.24
N ASP A 71 -7.35 -8.31 4.01
CA ASP A 71 -8.65 -8.55 4.64
C ASP A 71 -8.53 -8.62 6.17
N SER A 72 -7.51 -9.29 6.71
CA SER A 72 -7.27 -9.37 8.15
C SER A 72 -7.15 -7.99 8.81
N VAL A 73 -6.58 -7.01 8.11
CA VAL A 73 -6.49 -5.62 8.60
C VAL A 73 -7.84 -4.93 8.55
N GLN A 74 -8.60 -5.12 7.46
CA GLN A 74 -9.95 -4.58 7.34
C GLN A 74 -10.86 -5.11 8.47
N ASP A 75 -10.83 -6.41 8.68
CA ASP A 75 -11.60 -7.10 9.71
C ASP A 75 -11.21 -6.63 11.12
N ALA A 76 -9.92 -6.40 11.37
CA ALA A 76 -9.44 -5.87 12.64
C ALA A 76 -9.96 -4.44 12.89
N ILE A 77 -9.89 -3.56 11.90
CA ILE A 77 -10.47 -2.20 11.99
C ILE A 77 -11.98 -2.29 12.26
N PHE A 78 -12.70 -3.14 11.53
CA PHE A 78 -14.15 -3.27 11.66
C PHE A 78 -14.54 -3.80 13.03
N ARG A 79 -13.82 -4.81 13.52
CA ARG A 79 -14.04 -5.38 14.86
C ARG A 79 -13.82 -4.34 15.94
N GLU A 80 -12.72 -3.60 15.90
CA GLU A 80 -12.40 -2.57 16.89
C GLU A 80 -13.40 -1.40 16.86
N CYS A 81 -13.81 -0.95 15.66
CA CYS A 81 -14.87 0.05 15.52
C CYS A 81 -16.18 -0.40 16.17
N ARG A 82 -16.60 -1.65 15.91
CA ARG A 82 -17.83 -2.23 16.48
C ARG A 82 -17.77 -2.34 18.00
N GLN A 83 -16.65 -2.80 18.55
CA GLN A 83 -16.45 -2.91 20.00
C GLN A 83 -16.55 -1.56 20.72
N ARG A 84 -16.21 -0.47 20.03
CA ARG A 84 -16.25 0.90 20.56
C ARG A 84 -17.49 1.70 20.13
N GLU A 85 -18.45 1.06 19.45
CA GLU A 85 -19.64 1.71 18.91
C GLU A 85 -19.33 2.91 18.00
N LYS A 86 -18.20 2.87 17.27
CA LYS A 86 -17.77 3.92 16.34
C LYS A 86 -18.19 3.59 14.90
N PRO A 87 -18.50 4.60 14.06
CA PRO A 87 -18.73 4.38 12.65
C PRO A 87 -17.47 3.81 11.99
N ILE A 88 -17.67 2.89 11.04
CA ILE A 88 -16.58 2.31 10.27
C ILE A 88 -16.09 3.35 9.24
N PRO A 89 -14.80 3.74 9.27
CA PRO A 89 -14.25 4.72 8.33
C PRO A 89 -14.20 4.12 6.92
N ARG A 90 -14.94 4.74 5.98
CA ARG A 90 -15.12 4.20 4.61
C ARG A 90 -13.81 3.91 3.88
N ASP A 91 -12.86 4.84 3.95
CA ASP A 91 -11.66 4.81 3.10
C ASP A 91 -10.35 4.59 3.87
N LEU A 92 -10.40 4.43 5.21
CA LEU A 92 -9.18 4.24 6.02
C LEU A 92 -8.38 3.02 5.57
N TRP A 93 -9.06 1.91 5.28
CA TRP A 93 -8.39 0.70 4.80
C TRP A 93 -7.64 0.95 3.49
N HIS A 94 -8.23 1.70 2.56
CA HIS A 94 -7.60 2.00 1.28
C HIS A 94 -6.43 2.98 1.44
N ALA A 95 -6.57 3.99 2.29
CA ALA A 95 -5.47 4.89 2.65
C ALA A 95 -4.29 4.15 3.32
N LEU A 96 -4.59 3.13 4.14
CA LEU A 96 -3.61 2.27 4.79
C LEU A 96 -2.86 1.41 3.78
N LEU A 97 -3.53 0.85 2.77
CA LEU A 97 -2.89 0.08 1.69
C LEU A 97 -1.83 0.91 0.96
N PHE A 98 -2.19 2.12 0.56
CA PHE A 98 -1.27 3.06 -0.09
C PHE A 98 -0.09 3.40 0.82
N TYR A 99 -0.37 3.72 2.09
CA TYR A 99 0.67 4.07 3.06
C TYR A 99 1.65 2.92 3.25
N THR A 100 1.13 1.73 3.55
CA THR A 100 1.92 0.54 3.85
C THR A 100 2.77 0.13 2.66
N THR A 101 2.19 0.09 1.47
CA THR A 101 2.93 -0.30 0.26
C THR A 101 4.03 0.70 -0.05
N GLY A 102 3.73 2.00 0.07
CA GLY A 102 4.72 3.06 -0.11
C GLY A 102 5.89 2.96 0.86
N GLU A 103 5.63 2.74 2.15
CA GLU A 103 6.69 2.58 3.16
C GLU A 103 7.52 1.31 2.95
N VAL A 104 6.91 0.22 2.50
CA VAL A 104 7.60 -1.05 2.26
C VAL A 104 8.44 -1.01 0.97
N VAL A 105 7.97 -0.32 -0.07
CA VAL A 105 8.69 -0.19 -1.36
C VAL A 105 9.80 0.86 -1.30
N ARG A 106 9.62 1.94 -0.52
CA ARG A 106 10.54 3.07 -0.47
C ARG A 106 12.02 2.68 -0.25
N PRO A 107 12.40 1.81 0.70
CA PRO A 107 13.81 1.42 0.89
C PRO A 107 14.39 0.68 -0.33
N VAL A 108 13.57 -0.14 -1.01
CA VAL A 108 13.99 -0.86 -2.22
C VAL A 108 14.19 0.13 -3.36
N ALA A 109 13.25 1.07 -3.55
CA ALA A 109 13.38 2.11 -4.58
C ALA A 109 14.63 2.97 -4.37
N LEU A 110 14.90 3.41 -3.13
CA LEU A 110 16.09 4.21 -2.82
C LEU A 110 17.40 3.43 -3.02
N SER A 111 17.48 2.18 -2.56
CA SER A 111 18.71 1.36 -2.72
C SER A 111 19.04 1.03 -4.18
N THR A 112 18.03 0.89 -5.04
CA THR A 112 18.24 0.75 -6.48
C THR A 112 18.75 2.03 -7.14
N ALA A 113 18.49 3.19 -6.55
CA ALA A 113 19.02 4.48 -7.01
C ALA A 113 20.53 4.58 -6.84
N ASP A 114 21.01 4.19 -5.66
CA ASP A 114 22.41 4.31 -5.30
C ASP A 114 23.29 3.35 -6.11
N SER A 115 22.69 2.25 -6.60
CA SER A 115 23.36 1.23 -7.43
C SER A 115 23.38 1.58 -8.93
N ALA A 116 22.47 2.44 -9.39
CA ALA A 116 22.35 2.84 -10.79
C ALA A 116 23.03 4.20 -11.01
N GLY A 117 24.36 4.20 -11.09
CA GLY A 117 25.15 5.39 -11.40
C GLY A 117 24.63 6.14 -12.64
N ALA A 118 24.03 7.31 -12.41
CA ALA A 118 23.93 8.47 -13.31
C ALA A 118 23.97 8.20 -14.83
N SER A 119 23.07 7.38 -15.38
CA SER A 119 23.00 7.19 -16.85
C SER A 119 21.66 6.70 -17.43
N SER A 120 20.62 6.48 -16.64
CA SER A 120 19.25 6.28 -17.15
C SER A 120 18.32 7.31 -16.50
N GLY A 121 17.56 8.05 -17.31
CA GLY A 121 16.69 9.16 -16.89
C GLY A 121 15.48 8.80 -16.01
N ALA A 122 15.54 7.70 -15.26
CA ALA A 122 14.57 7.35 -14.23
C ALA A 122 15.31 7.40 -12.87
N GLY A 123 15.43 8.61 -12.33
CA GLY A 123 16.11 8.84 -11.05
C GLY A 123 15.32 8.20 -9.91
N TYR A 124 15.84 7.13 -9.36
CA TYR A 124 15.34 6.51 -8.13
C TYR A 124 15.76 7.31 -6.86
N SER A 125 16.62 8.33 -7.00
CA SER A 125 17.10 9.16 -5.88
C SER A 125 16.00 10.13 -5.44
N GLY A 126 15.60 10.07 -4.17
CA GLY A 126 14.51 10.91 -3.66
C GLY A 126 13.11 10.37 -3.96
N TYR A 127 12.96 9.05 -4.06
CA TYR A 127 11.67 8.38 -4.23
C TYR A 127 10.61 8.90 -3.24
N VAL A 128 9.46 9.32 -3.80
CA VAL A 128 8.29 9.77 -3.05
C VAL A 128 7.19 8.72 -3.23
N PRO A 129 6.63 8.15 -2.16
CA PRO A 129 5.53 7.19 -2.27
C PRO A 129 4.38 7.68 -3.15
N TYR A 130 3.77 6.76 -3.90
CA TYR A 130 2.76 7.07 -4.91
C TYR A 130 1.65 7.97 -4.37
N ALA A 131 1.09 7.62 -3.21
CA ALA A 131 -0.02 8.37 -2.62
C ALA A 131 0.35 9.80 -2.19
N VAL A 132 1.62 10.05 -1.87
CA VAL A 132 2.15 11.40 -1.60
C VAL A 132 2.35 12.16 -2.90
N ARG A 133 2.99 11.54 -3.91
CA ARG A 133 3.27 12.13 -5.22
C ARG A 133 1.99 12.55 -5.94
N GLU A 134 0.99 11.67 -5.96
CA GLU A 134 -0.32 11.92 -6.58
C GLU A 134 -1.27 12.76 -5.71
N GLY A 135 -0.81 13.19 -4.53
CA GLY A 135 -1.59 14.05 -3.62
C GLY A 135 -2.86 13.40 -3.07
N LEU A 136 -2.93 12.07 -2.99
CA LEU A 136 -4.12 11.35 -2.53
C LEU A 136 -4.52 11.76 -1.11
N TYR A 137 -3.54 11.94 -0.22
CA TYR A 137 -3.81 12.38 1.15
C TYR A 137 -4.40 13.78 1.25
N LYS A 138 -4.14 14.66 0.27
CA LYS A 138 -4.66 16.04 0.23
C LYS A 138 -6.09 16.13 -0.32
N ARG A 139 -6.72 14.99 -0.58
CA ARG A 139 -8.05 14.88 -1.18
C ARG A 139 -9.06 14.28 -0.19
N GLY A 140 -8.98 14.69 1.07
CA GLY A 140 -9.89 14.25 2.14
C GLY A 140 -9.36 13.11 3.01
N TRP A 141 -8.09 12.74 2.89
CA TRP A 141 -7.44 11.69 3.68
C TRP A 141 -6.35 12.24 4.62
N GLU A 142 -6.33 13.55 4.87
CA GLU A 142 -5.33 14.21 5.72
C GLU A 142 -5.37 13.65 7.14
N ASN A 143 -6.58 13.42 7.67
CA ASN A 143 -6.75 12.81 8.98
C ASN A 143 -6.26 11.35 9.01
N TYR A 144 -6.48 10.59 7.93
CA TYR A 144 -5.96 9.22 7.84
C TYR A 144 -4.44 9.21 7.78
N LEU A 145 -3.81 10.11 7.00
CA LEU A 145 -2.36 10.22 6.98
C LEU A 145 -1.80 10.50 8.38
N ARG A 146 -2.42 11.42 9.13
CA ARG A 146 -2.05 11.72 10.51
C ARG A 146 -2.12 10.47 11.40
N VAL A 147 -3.25 9.75 11.36
CA VAL A 147 -3.48 8.54 12.15
C VAL A 147 -2.50 7.42 11.78
N LEU A 148 -2.27 7.20 10.48
CA LEU A 148 -1.33 6.19 9.97
C LEU A 148 0.10 6.51 10.40
N THR A 149 0.53 7.76 10.24
CA THR A 149 1.87 8.20 10.67
C THR A 149 2.06 8.02 12.17
N GLN A 150 1.04 8.36 12.96
CA GLN A 150 1.15 8.34 14.42
C GLN A 150 1.05 6.94 15.02
N TYR A 151 0.21 6.06 14.46
CA TYR A 151 -0.16 4.80 15.10
C TYR A 151 0.13 3.56 14.26
N TRP A 152 0.12 3.65 12.93
CA TRP A 152 0.49 2.54 12.05
C TRP A 152 2.00 2.45 11.80
N GLN A 153 2.69 3.57 11.60
CA GLN A 153 4.14 3.57 11.39
C GLN A 153 4.92 2.87 12.52
N PRO A 154 4.61 3.09 13.82
CA PRO A 154 5.30 2.36 14.88
C PRO A 154 5.13 0.84 14.77
N TYR A 155 4.01 0.33 14.25
CA TYR A 155 3.81 -1.10 14.00
C TYR A 155 4.68 -1.57 12.83
N LEU A 156 4.72 -0.81 11.72
CA LEU A 156 5.61 -1.10 10.59
C LEU A 156 7.08 -1.15 11.01
N ASP A 157 7.47 -0.33 11.99
CA ASP A 157 8.81 -0.27 12.55
C ASP A 157 9.08 -1.35 13.62
N GLY A 158 8.10 -2.21 13.93
CA GLY A 158 8.22 -3.25 14.96
C GLY A 158 8.25 -2.74 16.40
N ARG A 159 7.78 -1.51 16.64
CA ARG A 159 7.80 -0.83 17.95
C ARG A 159 6.55 -1.08 18.80
N VAL A 160 5.43 -1.44 18.17
CA VAL A 160 4.17 -1.79 18.83
C VAL A 160 3.55 -3.03 18.17
N THR A 161 2.59 -3.67 18.85
CA THR A 161 1.87 -4.82 18.29
C THR A 161 0.85 -4.40 17.24
N PHE A 162 0.38 -5.36 16.44
CA PHE A 162 -0.68 -5.13 15.46
C PHE A 162 -1.97 -4.67 16.16
N GLU A 163 -2.37 -5.36 17.22
CA GLU A 163 -3.58 -5.08 17.99
C GLU A 163 -3.54 -3.69 18.62
N ASP A 164 -2.42 -3.30 19.25
CA ASP A 164 -2.26 -1.95 19.83
C ASP A 164 -2.36 -0.87 18.76
N SER A 165 -1.78 -1.11 17.58
CA SER A 165 -1.84 -0.19 16.46
C SER A 165 -3.27 0.01 15.95
N ILE A 166 -4.01 -1.09 15.73
CA ILE A 166 -5.43 -1.05 15.34
C ILE A 166 -6.25 -0.30 16.39
N ALA A 167 -6.09 -0.64 17.67
CA ALA A 167 -6.82 -0.02 18.78
C ALA A 167 -6.56 1.49 18.86
N HIS A 168 -5.31 1.93 18.75
CA HIS A 168 -4.97 3.34 18.77
C HIS A 168 -5.45 4.09 17.53
N MET A 169 -5.33 3.49 16.34
CA MET A 169 -5.87 4.09 15.12
C MET A 169 -7.37 4.35 15.26
N VAL A 170 -8.15 3.32 15.60
CA VAL A 170 -9.61 3.46 15.75
C VAL A 170 -9.97 4.43 16.87
N SER A 171 -9.20 4.47 17.96
CA SER A 171 -9.39 5.45 19.03
C SER A 171 -9.29 6.90 18.53
N ALA A 172 -8.35 7.17 17.63
CA ALA A 172 -7.97 8.51 17.19
C ALA A 172 -8.76 9.07 15.98
N LEU A 173 -9.65 8.27 15.40
CA LEU A 173 -10.61 8.67 14.36
C LEU A 173 -11.77 9.49 14.94
#